data_AF-A0A429MRI1-F1
#
_entry.id   AF-A0A429MRI1-F1
#
_cell.length_a   1.000
_cell.length_b   1.000
_cell.length_c   1.000
_cell.angle_alpha   90.00
_cell.angle_beta   90.00
_cell.angle_gamma   90.00
#
_symmetry.space_group_name_H-M   'P 1'
#
loop_
_entity.id
_entity.type
_entity.pdbx_description
1 polymer ?
#
loop_
_entity_poly.entity_id
_entity_poly.type
_entity_poly.pdbx_seq_one_letter_code
_entity_poly.pdbx_strand_id
1 'polypeptide(L)' 'GETVRQLTIRGHGIARLSEFEIWKDMEEGRLIALFEDKIEHQYQSIHAVYYQQEHLPKRIRLFIEFLAEQLKDGFKNAL' A
#
# COMPACT_ATOMS: atom_id res chain seq x y z
N GLY A 1 4.16 0.75 -8.75
CA GLY A 1 5.56 0.73 -9.21
C GLY A 1 6.16 -0.66 -9.23
N GLU A 2 5.42 -1.69 -9.65
CA GLU A 2 5.88 -3.09 -9.54
C GLU A 2 7.17 -3.35 -10.34
N THR A 3 7.29 -2.83 -11.57
CA THR A 3 8.53 -2.95 -12.34
C THR A 3 9.73 -2.33 -11.62
N VAL A 4 9.54 -1.16 -11.00
CA VAL A 4 10.60 -0.47 -10.26
C VAL A 4 10.99 -1.29 -9.02
N ARG A 5 10.00 -1.77 -8.26
CA ARG A 5 10.20 -2.67 -7.12
C ARG A 5 11.03 -3.91 -7.50
N GLN A 6 10.65 -4.57 -8.60
CA GLN A 6 11.33 -5.75 -9.11
C GLN A 6 12.78 -5.49 -9.55
N LEU A 7 13.06 -4.31 -10.07
CA LEU A 7 14.42 -3.89 -10.43
C LEU A 7 15.26 -3.62 -9.17
N THR A 8 14.69 -2.94 -8.18
CA THR A 8 15.36 -2.66 -6.89
C THR A 8 15.69 -3.96 -6.14
N ILE A 9 14.76 -4.91 -6.05
CA ILE A 9 15.00 -6.23 -5.45
C ILE A 9 16.13 -6.98 -6.17
N ARG A 10 16.25 -6.84 -7.49
CA ARG A 10 17.34 -7.42 -8.29
C ARG A 10 18.63 -6.59 -8.25
N GLY A 11 18.74 -5.58 -7.38
CA GLY A 11 19.96 -4.79 -7.20
C GLY A 11 20.24 -3.77 -8.33
N HIS A 12 19.25 -3.39 -9.13
CA HIS A 12 19.45 -2.44 -10.24
C HIS A 12 19.45 -0.97 -9.81
N GLY A 13 19.37 -0.67 -8.50
CA GLY A 13 19.44 0.68 -7.96
C GLY A 13 18.58 0.90 -6.72
N ILE A 14 18.36 2.16 -6.37
CA ILE A 14 17.55 2.62 -5.24
C ILE A 14 16.20 3.13 -5.77
N ALA A 15 15.12 2.89 -5.03
CA ALA A 15 13.79 3.41 -5.37
C ALA A 15 13.07 4.00 -4.15
N ARG A 16 12.20 4.97 -4.40
CA ARG A 16 11.22 5.50 -3.43
C ARG A 16 9.84 5.00 -3.83
N LEU A 17 9.28 4.11 -3.03
CA LEU A 17 8.00 3.45 -3.29
C LEU A 17 7.09 3.60 -2.08
N SER A 18 5.80 3.34 -2.27
CA SER A 18 4.82 3.39 -1.18
C SER A 18 5.02 2.20 -0.26
N GLU A 19 4.77 2.37 1.04
CA GLU A 19 4.94 1.30 2.04
C GLU A 19 4.15 0.03 1.68
N PHE A 20 2.92 0.18 1.17
CA PHE A 20 2.09 -0.95 0.76
C PHE A 20 2.70 -1.81 -0.37
N GLU A 21 3.64 -1.25 -1.15
CA GLU A 21 4.31 -1.97 -2.23
C GLU A 21 5.48 -2.79 -1.71
N ILE A 22 6.17 -2.34 -0.66
CA ILE A 22 7.48 -2.88 -0.27
C ILE A 22 7.53 -3.51 1.12
N TRP A 23 6.49 -3.38 1.95
CA TRP A 23 6.53 -3.83 3.35
C TRP A 23 6.94 -5.30 3.51
N LYS A 24 6.43 -6.21 2.66
CA LYS A 24 6.81 -7.64 2.69
C LYS A 24 8.28 -7.84 2.37
N ASP A 25 8.82 -7.12 1.39
CA ASP A 25 10.24 -7.22 1.05
C ASP A 25 11.15 -6.71 2.15
N MET A 26 10.68 -5.69 2.89
CA MET A 26 11.37 -5.16 4.05
C MET A 26 11.38 -6.20 5.18
N GLU A 27 10.24 -6.83 5.48
CA GLU A 27 10.14 -7.90 6.49
C GLU A 27 10.96 -9.14 6.14
N GLU A 28 10.97 -9.52 4.87
CA GLU A 28 11.74 -10.67 4.37
C GLU A 28 13.21 -10.35 4.11
N GLY A 29 13.66 -9.11 4.40
CA GLY A 29 15.05 -8.68 4.25
C GLY A 29 15.55 -8.58 2.81
N ARG A 30 14.64 -8.56 1.82
CA ARG A 30 14.97 -8.38 0.40
C ARG A 30 15.29 -6.92 0.06
N LEU A 31 14.73 -5.99 0.82
CA LEU A 31 15.01 -4.55 0.72
C LEU A 31 15.48 -4.03 2.08
N ILE A 32 16.26 -2.95 2.05
CA ILE A 32 16.69 -2.23 3.25
C ILE A 32 16.27 -0.77 3.13
N ALA A 33 15.95 -0.13 4.26
CA ALA A 33 15.62 1.27 4.30
C ALA A 33 16.89 2.10 4.19
N LEU A 34 16.80 3.23 3.48
CA LEU A 34 17.91 4.16 3.31
C LEU A 34 17.49 5.53 3.84
N PHE A 35 18.44 6.23 4.48
CA PHE A 35 18.26 7.59 4.99
C PHE A 35 17.09 7.74 5.97
N GLU A 36 16.88 6.76 6.86
CA GLU A 36 15.73 6.73 7.78
C GLU A 36 15.58 8.02 8.61
N ASP A 37 16.70 8.65 8.98
CA ASP A 37 16.75 9.91 9.73
C ASP A 37 16.29 11.14 8.91
N LYS A 38 16.07 10.96 7.61
CA LYS A 38 15.65 12.00 6.65
C LYS A 38 14.31 11.71 6.00
N ILE A 39 13.65 10.59 6.34
CA ILE A 39 12.34 10.24 5.77
C ILE A 39 11.26 11.10 6.44
N GLU A 40 10.64 11.97 5.65
CA GLU A 40 9.39 12.63 6.03
C GLU A 40 8.20 11.74 5.68
N HIS A 41 7.43 11.32 6.69
CA HIS A 41 6.23 10.53 6.49
C HIS A 41 5.11 11.41 5.93
N GLN A 42 4.80 11.22 4.65
CA GLN A 42 3.65 11.80 3.99
C GLN A 42 2.65 10.70 3.67
N TYR A 43 1.48 10.76 4.30
CA TYR A 43 0.41 9.80 4.07
C TYR A 43 -0.47 10.28 2.91
N GLN A 44 -0.58 9.43 1.90
CA GLN A 44 -1.49 9.64 0.78
C GLN A 44 -2.80 8.92 1.07
N SER A 45 -3.92 9.65 0.97
CA SER A 45 -5.24 9.06 1.13
C SER A 45 -5.57 8.13 -0.04
N ILE A 46 -6.01 6.91 0.28
CA ILE A 46 -6.54 5.96 -0.70
C ILE A 46 -8.06 6.00 -0.61
N HIS A 47 -8.72 6.18 -1.76
CA HIS A 47 -10.17 6.34 -1.82
C HIS A 47 -10.80 5.24 -2.66
N ALA A 48 -11.91 4.68 -2.18
CA ALA A 48 -12.81 3.87 -2.99
C ALA A 48 -13.71 4.81 -3.80
N VAL A 49 -13.58 4.79 -5.13
CA VAL A 49 -14.39 5.59 -6.04
C VAL A 49 -15.43 4.71 -6.71
N TYR A 50 -16.70 5.10 -6.61
CA TYR A 50 -17.84 4.40 -7.20
C TYR A 50 -18.91 5.41 -7.63
N TYR A 51 -19.80 5.01 -8.54
CA TYR A 51 -20.87 5.89 -9.01
C TYR A 51 -21.83 6.26 -7.89
N GLN A 52 -22.21 7.53 -7.85
CA GLN A 52 -23.32 7.98 -7.03
C GLN A 52 -24.62 7.44 -7.63
N GLN A 53 -25.28 6.54 -6.89
CA GLN A 53 -26.57 5.97 -7.24
C GLN A 53 -27.48 6.10 -6.03
N GLU A 54 -28.80 6.18 -6.26
CA GLU A 54 -29.80 6.30 -5.17
C GLU A 54 -29.74 5.08 -4.22
N HIS A 55 -29.39 3.90 -4.75
CA HIS A 55 -29.17 2.69 -3.97
C HIS A 55 -27.87 2.00 -4.40
N LEU A 56 -26.87 1.98 -3.50
CA LEU A 56 -25.63 1.22 -3.70
C LEU A 56 -25.93 -0.29 -3.58
N PRO A 57 -25.58 -1.13 -4.57
CA PRO A 57 -25.76 -2.57 -4.48
C PRO A 57 -25.11 -3.14 -3.22
N LYS A 58 -25.83 -4.00 -2.48
CA LYS A 58 -25.39 -4.57 -1.20
C LYS A 58 -23.99 -5.20 -1.27
N ARG A 59 -23.66 -5.88 -2.37
CA ARG A 59 -22.34 -6.48 -2.60
C ARG A 59 -21.20 -5.46 -2.63
N ILE A 60 -21.42 -4.27 -3.19
CA ILE A 60 -20.41 -3.21 -3.25
C ILE A 60 -20.21 -2.62 -1.86
N ARG A 61 -21.31 -2.34 -1.14
CA ARG A 61 -21.22 -1.84 0.24
C ARG A 61 -20.44 -2.79 1.14
N LEU A 62 -20.79 -4.09 1.13
CA LEU A 62 -20.09 -5.10 1.93
C LEU A 62 -18.60 -5.21 1.56
N PHE A 63 -18.26 -5.07 0.28
CA PHE A 63 -16.87 -5.07 -0.16
C PHE A 63 -16.09 -3.85 0.34
N ILE A 64 -16.68 -2.65 0.28
CA ILE A 64 -16.06 -1.43 0.82
C ILE A 64 -15.89 -1.53 2.34
N GLU A 65 -16.92 -1.99 3.06
CA GLU A 65 -16.87 -2.22 4.51
C GLU A 65 -15.75 -3.21 4.87
N PHE A 66 -15.64 -4.32 4.13
CA PHE A 66 -14.55 -5.30 4.30
C PHE A 66 -13.18 -4.66 4.10
N LEU A 67 -12.97 -3.94 2.99
CA LEU A 67 -11.69 -3.28 2.72
C LEU A 67 -11.34 -2.23 3.78
N ALA A 68 -12.33 -1.45 4.23
CA ALA A 68 -12.14 -0.45 5.28
C ALA A 68 -11.69 -1.09 6.60
N GLU A 69 -12.28 -2.23 6.97
CA GLU A 69 -11.90 -2.97 8.17
C GLU A 69 -10.48 -3.55 8.04
N GLN A 70 -10.16 -4.20 6.92
CA GLN A 70 -8.85 -4.81 6.71
C GLN A 70 -7.71 -3.78 6.65
N LEU A 71 -7.98 -2.57 6.15
CA LEU A 71 -6.96 -1.53 5.94
C LEU A 71 -6.88 -0.51 7.09
N LYS A 72 -7.72 -0.65 8.13
CA LYS A 72 -7.87 0.32 9.23
C LYS A 72 -6.55 0.63 9.94
N ASP A 73 -5.74 -0.40 10.19
CA ASP A 73 -4.48 -0.29 10.92
C ASP A 73 -3.26 -0.19 9.98
N GLY A 74 -3.49 0.08 8.69
CA GLY A 74 -2.45 0.15 7.67
C GLY A 74 -2.08 -1.20 7.06
N PHE A 75 -1.26 -1.16 6.00
CA PHE A 75 -0.99 -2.33 5.15
C PHE A 75 -0.15 -3.42 5.81
N LYS A 76 0.65 -3.10 6.84
CA LYS A 76 1.38 -4.09 7.64
C LYS A 76 0.47 -5.00 8.45
N ASN A 77 -0.71 -4.50 8.84
CA ASN A 77 -1.70 -5.22 9.63
C ASN A 77 -2.80 -5.85 8.75
N ALA A 78 -2.77 -5.57 7.45
CA ALA A 78 -3.70 -6.09 6.47
C ALA A 78 -3.09 -7.33 5.78
N LEU A 79 -3.41 -8.52 6.32
CA LEU A 79 -3.04 -9.88 5.86
C LEU A 79 -1.61 -10.35 6.16
#